data_AF-A0A3C0GFJ2-F1
#
_entry.id   AF-A0A3C0GFJ2-F1
#
_cell.length_a   1.000
_cell.length_b   1.000
_cell.length_c   1.000
_cell.angle_alpha   90.00
_cell.angle_beta   90.00
_cell.angle_gamma   90.00
#
_symmetry.space_group_name_H-M   'P 1'
#
loop_
_entity.id
_entity.type
_entity.pdbx_description
1 polymer ?
#
loop_
_entity_poly.entity_id
_entity_poly.type
_entity_poly.pdbx_seq_one_letter_code
_entity_poly.pdbx_strand_id
1 'polypeptide(L)'
;MGFLNNLEEKPIFLVRDPVFAFNSYSGGGWRKEGGARRIKYVEATGPNDIRWINLWLNDFAFWLDGAKNALKAHEQQKGYVVRYHNFKEDWAKIPNVPPIHKNFNSKDNPDKLQGFLSEQTIEIIKYKTAEVWNSICA
;
A
#
# COMPACT_ATOMS: atom_id res chain seq x y z
N MET A 1 -5.70 -15.71 -0.45
CA MET A 1 -5.22 -15.17 0.85
C MET A 1 -5.67 -15.97 2.08
N GLY A 2 -6.45 -17.06 1.96
CA GLY A 2 -6.99 -17.79 3.13
C GLY A 2 -5.97 -18.51 4.04
N PHE A 3 -4.75 -18.82 3.54
CA PHE A 3 -3.74 -19.55 4.32
C PHE A 3 -3.14 -18.74 5.48
N LEU A 4 -2.99 -17.43 5.34
CA LEU A 4 -2.38 -16.58 6.38
C LEU A 4 -3.23 -16.48 7.65
N ASN A 5 -4.55 -16.74 7.55
CA ASN A 5 -5.46 -16.71 8.70
C ASN A 5 -5.46 -18.01 9.52
N ASN A 6 -4.73 -19.03 9.06
CA ASN A 6 -4.61 -20.35 9.71
C ASN A 6 -3.25 -20.55 10.39
N LEU A 7 -2.38 -19.52 10.40
CA LEU A 7 -1.13 -19.57 11.15
C LEU A 7 -1.43 -19.38 12.64
N GLU A 8 -0.80 -20.17 13.50
CA GLU A 8 -0.84 -19.95 14.95
C GLU A 8 -0.21 -18.58 15.33
N GLU A 9 0.72 -18.13 14.49
CA GLU A 9 1.37 -16.83 14.60
C GLU A 9 0.53 -15.74 13.94
N LYS A 10 0.40 -14.59 14.62
CA LYS A 10 -0.31 -13.43 14.09
C LYS A 10 0.53 -12.74 13.01
N PRO A 11 0.12 -12.72 11.73
CA PRO A 11 0.84 -12.02 10.68
C PRO A 11 0.95 -10.51 10.94
N ILE A 12 2.06 -9.92 10.51
CA ILE A 12 2.28 -8.47 10.48
C ILE A 12 2.06 -7.97 9.06
N PHE A 13 1.01 -7.18 8.85
CA PHE A 13 0.67 -6.57 7.58
C PHE A 13 1.27 -5.17 7.49
N LEU A 14 2.28 -5.01 6.62
CA LEU A 14 2.81 -3.69 6.28
C LEU A 14 1.91 -3.03 5.22
N VAL A 15 1.16 -2.00 5.62
CA VAL A 15 0.28 -1.24 4.71
C VAL A 15 0.89 0.13 4.46
N ARG A 16 0.97 0.53 3.19
CA ARG A 16 1.48 1.84 2.78
C ARG A 16 0.33 2.69 2.24
N ASP A 17 0.44 4.01 2.42
CA ASP A 17 -0.51 4.96 1.85
C ASP A 17 -0.77 4.65 0.37
N PRO A 18 -2.05 4.62 -0.07
CA PRO A 18 -2.41 4.12 -1.38
C PRO A 18 -1.81 4.95 -2.52
N VAL A 19 -1.67 6.27 -2.36
CA VAL A 19 -1.09 7.15 -3.38
C VAL A 19 0.40 6.86 -3.52
N PHE A 20 1.12 6.78 -2.40
CA PHE A 20 2.56 6.47 -2.43
C PHE A 20 2.85 5.04 -2.87
N ALA A 21 1.99 4.09 -2.49
CA ALA A 21 2.07 2.71 -2.93
C ALA A 21 1.86 2.61 -4.44
N PHE A 22 0.82 3.24 -4.97
CA PHE A 22 0.55 3.27 -6.41
C PHE A 22 1.67 3.96 -7.19
N ASN A 23 2.13 5.13 -6.74
CA ASN A 23 3.25 5.85 -7.36
C ASN A 23 4.49 4.94 -7.47
N SER A 24 4.87 4.31 -6.35
CA SER A 24 6.01 3.40 -6.29
C SER A 24 5.84 2.16 -7.18
N TYR A 25 4.63 1.60 -7.23
CA TYR A 25 4.31 0.40 -8.01
C TYR A 25 4.29 0.69 -9.51
N SER A 26 3.82 1.88 -9.89
CA SER A 26 3.71 2.39 -11.26
C SER A 26 5.04 2.88 -11.83
N GLY A 27 6.09 2.96 -11.01
CA GLY A 27 7.43 3.32 -11.47
C GLY A 27 7.83 4.77 -11.22
N GLY A 28 7.06 5.56 -10.47
CA GLY A 28 7.43 6.92 -10.05
C GLY A 28 8.55 6.99 -9.00
N GLY A 29 9.06 5.83 -8.57
CA GLY A 29 10.20 5.70 -7.67
C GLY A 29 11.45 5.15 -8.37
N TRP A 30 12.11 4.19 -7.71
CA TRP A 30 13.42 3.69 -8.10
C TRP A 30 13.40 2.65 -9.24
N ARG A 31 12.25 2.04 -9.54
CA ARG A 31 12.12 0.93 -10.51
C ARG A 31 11.21 1.32 -11.67
N LYS A 32 11.67 2.27 -12.48
CA LYS A 32 10.91 2.85 -13.61
C LYS A 32 10.48 1.78 -14.62
N GLU A 33 11.41 0.92 -15.01
CA GLU A 33 11.17 -0.12 -16.03
C GLU A 33 10.16 -1.16 -15.53
N GLY A 34 10.19 -1.46 -14.23
CA GLY A 34 9.24 -2.40 -13.61
C GLY A 34 7.80 -1.90 -13.68
N GLY A 35 7.60 -0.60 -13.40
CA GLY A 35 6.30 0.05 -13.54
C GLY A 35 5.80 0.06 -14.98
N ALA A 36 6.66 0.51 -15.91
CA ALA A 36 6.32 0.58 -17.34
C ALA A 36 5.92 -0.79 -17.92
N ARG A 37 6.63 -1.87 -17.53
CA ARG A 37 6.29 -3.23 -17.97
C ARG A 37 4.90 -3.68 -17.51
N ARG A 38 4.51 -3.40 -16.26
CA ARG A 38 3.20 -3.79 -15.73
C ARG A 38 2.06 -3.02 -16.38
N ILE A 39 2.25 -1.72 -16.55
CA ILE A 39 1.29 -0.83 -17.23
C ILE A 39 1.07 -1.32 -18.68
N LYS A 40 2.15 -1.61 -19.41
CA LYS A 40 2.07 -2.15 -20.77
C LYS A 40 1.42 -3.53 -20.82
N TYR A 41 1.71 -4.41 -19.87
CA TYR A 41 1.13 -5.75 -19.80
C TYR A 41 -0.40 -5.73 -19.75
N VAL A 42 -0.96 -4.74 -19.05
CA VAL A 42 -2.42 -4.55 -18.98
C VAL A 42 -2.97 -3.60 -20.03
N GLU A 43 -2.16 -3.24 -21.04
CA GLU A 43 -2.53 -2.37 -22.17
C GLU A 43 -3.03 -0.98 -21.73
N ALA A 44 -2.55 -0.47 -20.61
CA ALA A 44 -2.81 0.89 -20.18
C ALA A 44 -1.82 1.87 -20.83
N THR A 45 -2.26 3.11 -21.04
CA THR A 45 -1.48 4.16 -21.71
C THR A 45 -0.41 4.79 -20.82
N GLY A 46 -0.53 4.65 -19.50
CA GLY A 46 0.41 5.24 -18.55
C GLY A 46 -0.03 5.12 -17.10
N PRO A 47 0.73 5.73 -16.16
CA PRO A 47 0.42 5.68 -14.73
C PRO A 47 -0.88 6.42 -14.36
N ASN A 48 -1.34 7.35 -15.20
CA ASN A 48 -2.57 8.13 -15.00
C ASN A 48 -3.80 7.53 -15.71
N ASP A 49 -3.66 6.36 -16.33
CA ASP A 49 -4.75 5.67 -17.02
C ASP A 49 -5.72 5.04 -16.00
N ILE A 50 -7.01 5.34 -16.11
CA ILE A 50 -8.04 4.80 -15.22
C ILE A 50 -8.12 3.27 -15.22
N ARG A 51 -7.80 2.63 -16.37
CA ARG A 51 -7.71 1.16 -16.46
C ARG A 51 -6.61 0.65 -15.54
N TRP A 52 -5.45 1.30 -15.54
CA TRP A 52 -4.33 0.92 -14.69
C TRP A 52 -4.64 1.11 -13.20
N ILE A 53 -5.26 2.24 -12.84
CA ILE A 53 -5.68 2.53 -11.47
C ILE A 53 -6.65 1.45 -10.96
N ASN A 54 -7.69 1.12 -11.74
CA ASN A 54 -8.69 0.12 -11.35
C ASN A 54 -8.10 -1.29 -11.22
N LEU A 55 -7.23 -1.69 -12.15
CA LEU A 55 -6.58 -3.00 -12.11
C LEU A 55 -5.62 -3.11 -10.92
N TRP A 56 -4.85 -2.06 -10.62
CA TRP A 56 -3.98 -2.06 -9.44
C TRP A 56 -4.78 -2.24 -8.15
N LEU A 57 -5.93 -1.57 -8.03
CA LEU A 57 -6.78 -1.67 -6.85
C LEU A 57 -7.36 -3.08 -6.66
N ASN A 58 -7.84 -3.73 -7.73
CA ASN A 58 -8.73 -4.89 -7.61
C ASN A 58 -8.23 -6.18 -8.23
N ASP A 59 -7.52 -6.16 -9.37
CA ASP A 59 -7.38 -7.37 -10.22
C ASP A 59 -5.94 -7.76 -10.55
N PHE A 60 -4.99 -6.84 -10.35
CA PHE A 60 -3.58 -7.04 -10.69
C PHE A 60 -2.68 -7.05 -9.46
N ALA A 61 -2.77 -6.01 -8.62
CA ALA A 61 -1.99 -5.91 -7.39
C ALA A 61 -2.82 -6.15 -6.13
N PHE A 62 -4.15 -6.19 -6.25
CA PHE A 62 -5.09 -6.45 -5.15
C PHE A 62 -4.84 -5.57 -3.93
N TRP A 63 -4.47 -4.29 -4.13
CA TRP A 63 -4.14 -3.41 -3.00
C TRP A 63 -5.35 -3.24 -2.08
N LEU A 64 -6.55 -3.04 -2.64
CA LEU A 64 -7.76 -2.78 -1.86
C LEU A 64 -8.17 -4.01 -1.04
N ASP A 65 -8.20 -5.19 -1.66
CA ASP A 65 -8.50 -6.44 -0.97
C ASP A 65 -7.44 -6.81 0.08
N GLY A 66 -6.17 -6.55 -0.22
CA GLY A 66 -5.08 -6.71 0.73
C GLY A 66 -5.23 -5.83 1.96
N ALA A 67 -5.55 -4.54 1.76
CA ALA A 67 -5.79 -3.59 2.84
C ALA A 67 -7.02 -3.98 3.68
N LYS A 68 -8.13 -4.37 3.04
CA LYS A 68 -9.34 -4.83 3.73
C LYS A 68 -9.09 -6.09 4.56
N ASN A 69 -8.33 -7.04 4.02
CA ASN A 69 -7.97 -8.26 4.74
C ASN A 69 -7.05 -7.96 5.93
N ALA A 70 -6.08 -7.06 5.77
CA ALA A 70 -5.20 -6.63 6.86
C ALA A 70 -6.00 -5.96 8.00
N LEU A 71 -6.91 -5.04 7.65
CA LEU A 71 -7.80 -4.37 8.61
C LEU A 71 -8.66 -5.40 9.36
N LYS A 72 -9.35 -6.29 8.62
CA LYS A 72 -10.18 -7.34 9.23
C LYS A 72 -9.39 -8.25 10.16
N ALA A 73 -8.18 -8.67 9.76
CA ALA A 73 -7.33 -9.49 10.61
C ALA A 73 -6.91 -8.75 11.89
N HIS A 74 -6.64 -7.44 11.78
CA HIS A 74 -6.32 -6.60 12.92
C HIS A 74 -7.49 -6.44 13.90
N GLU A 75 -8.68 -6.11 13.41
CA GLU A 75 -9.91 -5.98 14.20
C GLU A 75 -10.28 -7.28 14.93
N GLN A 76 -10.02 -8.42 14.29
CA GLN A 76 -10.24 -9.75 14.88
C GLN A 76 -9.11 -10.21 15.80
N GLN A 77 -8.12 -9.36 16.07
CA GLN A 77 -6.92 -9.67 16.84
C GLN A 77 -6.12 -10.88 16.30
N LYS A 78 -6.27 -11.19 15.00
CA LYS A 78 -5.56 -12.26 14.31
C LYS A 78 -4.30 -11.79 13.60
N GLY A 79 -4.08 -10.48 13.50
CA GLY A 79 -2.89 -9.90 12.89
C GLY A 79 -2.58 -8.50 13.43
N TYR A 80 -1.43 -7.98 13.03
CA TYR A 80 -1.02 -6.61 13.32
C TYR A 80 -0.97 -5.81 12.03
N VAL A 81 -1.38 -4.54 12.09
CA VAL A 81 -1.19 -3.59 11.00
C VAL A 81 -0.06 -2.64 11.37
N VAL A 82 0.90 -2.49 10.45
CA VAL A 82 1.99 -1.52 10.53
C VAL A 82 1.85 -0.58 9.36
N ARG A 83 1.68 0.72 9.61
CA ARG A 83 1.63 1.71 8.53
C ARG A 83 3.05 2.10 8.13
N TYR A 84 3.37 2.07 6.84
CA TYR A 84 4.72 2.38 6.37
C TYR A 84 5.21 3.80 6.75
N HIS A 85 4.30 4.78 6.77
CA HIS A 85 4.60 6.15 7.17
C HIS A 85 4.75 6.34 8.70
N ASN A 86 4.10 5.49 9.51
CA ASN A 86 4.18 5.46 10.98
C ASN A 86 4.84 4.16 11.48
N PHE A 87 5.81 3.66 10.72
CA PHE A 87 6.32 2.30 10.93
C PHE A 87 6.89 2.15 12.34
N LYS A 88 7.66 3.13 12.84
CA LYS A 88 8.32 3.05 14.15
C LYS A 88 7.31 2.92 15.27
N GLU A 89 6.27 3.75 15.23
CA GLU A 89 5.22 3.83 16.22
C GLU A 89 4.37 2.55 16.22
N ASP A 90 4.00 2.04 15.04
CA ASP A 90 3.17 0.85 14.94
C ASP A 90 3.97 -0.44 15.23
N TRP A 91 5.24 -0.49 14.82
CA TRP A 91 6.14 -1.62 15.10
C TRP A 91 6.40 -1.79 16.60
N ALA A 92 6.58 -0.70 17.34
CA ALA A 92 6.82 -0.72 18.78
C ALA A 92 5.66 -1.27 19.61
N LYS A 93 4.44 -1.34 19.04
CA LYS A 93 3.24 -1.88 19.71
C LYS A 93 3.15 -3.41 19.61
N ILE A 94 3.96 -4.04 18.76
CA ILE A 94 3.89 -5.48 18.52
C ILE A 94 4.74 -6.19 19.59
N PRO A 95 4.18 -7.18 20.31
CA PRO A 95 4.94 -7.93 21.30
C PRO A 95 6.01 -8.80 20.62
N ASN A 96 7.17 -8.94 21.27
CA ASN A 96 8.22 -9.89 20.90
C ASN A 96 8.84 -9.69 19.51
N VAL A 97 8.74 -8.49 18.91
CA VAL A 97 9.49 -8.15 17.68
C VAL A 97 10.83 -7.48 18.00
N PRO A 98 11.87 -7.69 17.18
CA PRO A 98 13.15 -7.00 17.37
C PRO A 98 12.98 -5.49 17.23
N PRO A 99 13.81 -4.67 17.91
CA PRO A 99 13.76 -3.23 17.76
C PRO A 99 14.06 -2.82 16.31
N ILE A 100 13.40 -1.77 15.84
CA ILE A 100 13.66 -1.24 14.51
C ILE A 100 15.07 -0.65 14.42
N HIS A 101 15.71 -0.80 13.26
CA HIS A 101 16.98 -0.15 12.99
C HIS A 101 16.87 1.38 13.15
N LYS A 102 17.82 1.99 13.88
CA LYS A 102 17.81 3.43 14.23
C LYS A 102 17.64 4.37 13.02
N ASN A 103 18.16 3.94 11.87
CA ASN A 103 18.16 4.75 10.63
C ASN A 103 16.98 4.47 9.70
N PHE A 104 16.02 3.61 10.09
CA PHE A 104 14.83 3.41 9.26
C PHE A 104 14.01 4.70 9.22
N ASN A 105 13.63 5.15 8.03
CA ASN A 105 12.67 6.23 7.82
C ASN A 105 11.82 5.88 6.58
N SER A 106 10.56 6.29 6.60
CA SER A 106 9.71 6.19 5.41
C SER A 106 10.36 6.93 4.24
N LYS A 107 10.27 6.33 3.05
CA LYS A 107 10.71 6.96 1.80
C LYS A 107 9.57 7.69 1.08
N ASP A 108 8.38 7.74 1.69
CA ASP A 108 7.26 8.53 1.21
C ASP A 108 7.64 10.00 1.27
N ASN A 109 7.63 10.66 0.11
CA ASN A 109 7.92 12.07 -0.02
C ASN A 109 6.92 12.66 -1.03
N PRO A 110 6.05 13.60 -0.61
CA PRO A 110 5.11 14.28 -1.50
C PRO A 110 5.76 14.89 -2.75
N ASP A 111 7.00 15.38 -2.67
CA ASP A 111 7.73 15.95 -3.81
C ASP A 111 7.92 14.92 -4.93
N LYS A 112 7.99 13.63 -4.59
CA LYS A 112 8.13 12.54 -5.57
C LYS A 112 6.83 12.17 -6.28
N LEU A 113 5.71 12.80 -5.91
CA LEU A 113 4.44 12.67 -6.63
C LEU A 113 4.36 13.68 -7.78
N GLN A 114 5.06 14.82 -7.66
CA GLN A 114 4.99 15.91 -8.62
C GLN A 114 5.45 15.46 -10.01
N GLY A 115 4.59 15.70 -11.01
CA GLY A 115 4.89 15.44 -12.42
C GLY A 115 4.77 13.98 -12.87
N PHE A 116 4.62 13.01 -11.95
CA PHE A 116 4.40 11.60 -12.32
C PHE A 116 2.91 11.23 -12.30
N LEU A 117 2.21 11.56 -11.21
CA LEU A 117 0.77 11.39 -11.10
C LEU A 117 0.08 12.74 -11.30
N SER A 118 -1.03 12.76 -12.05
CA SER A 118 -1.92 13.90 -12.15
C SER A 118 -2.73 14.06 -10.86
N GLU A 119 -3.18 15.28 -10.59
CA GLU A 119 -4.06 15.57 -9.44
C GLU A 119 -5.31 14.70 -9.47
N GLN A 120 -5.95 14.59 -10.65
CA GLN A 120 -7.10 13.71 -10.85
C GLN A 120 -6.82 12.25 -10.48
N THR A 121 -5.64 11.72 -10.84
CA THR A 121 -5.26 10.34 -10.48
C THR A 121 -5.13 10.18 -8.97
N ILE A 122 -4.52 11.17 -8.29
CA ILE A 122 -4.37 11.19 -6.84
C ILE A 122 -5.75 11.21 -6.17
N GLU A 123 -6.66 12.07 -6.64
CA GLU A 123 -8.02 12.19 -6.11
C GLU A 123 -8.81 10.88 -6.28
N ILE A 124 -8.76 10.25 -7.46
CA ILE A 124 -9.44 8.99 -7.72
C ILE A 124 -8.96 7.90 -6.77
N ILE A 125 -7.65 7.79 -6.57
CA ILE A 125 -7.08 6.79 -5.66
C ILE A 125 -7.57 7.06 -4.24
N LYS A 126 -7.39 8.29 -3.74
CA LYS A 126 -7.83 8.68 -2.39
C LYS A 126 -9.31 8.37 -2.18
N TYR A 127 -10.17 8.75 -3.12
CA TYR A 127 -11.60 8.50 -3.07
C TYR A 127 -11.92 7.00 -2.99
N LYS A 128 -11.37 6.20 -3.91
CA LYS A 128 -11.64 4.75 -3.96
C LYS A 128 -11.11 3.97 -2.76
N THR A 129 -10.11 4.50 -2.07
CA THR A 129 -9.50 3.84 -0.90
C THR A 129 -9.89 4.47 0.44
N ALA A 130 -10.68 5.55 0.44
CA ALA A 130 -10.92 6.37 1.62
C ALA A 130 -11.45 5.57 2.81
N GLU A 131 -12.47 4.73 2.59
CA GLU A 131 -13.09 3.92 3.64
C GLU A 131 -12.05 3.06 4.37
N VAL A 132 -11.33 2.19 3.65
CA VAL A 132 -10.36 1.28 4.27
C VAL A 132 -9.15 2.02 4.82
N TRP A 133 -8.67 3.06 4.13
CA TRP A 133 -7.46 3.77 4.53
C TRP A 133 -7.69 4.61 5.79
N ASN A 134 -8.85 5.27 5.88
CA ASN A 134 -9.21 6.01 7.08
C ASN A 134 -9.38 5.07 8.28
N SER A 135 -10.00 3.91 8.10
CA SER A 135 -10.10 2.91 9.18
C SER A 135 -8.75 2.35 9.63
N ILE A 136 -7.79 2.18 8.70
CA ILE A 136 -6.41 1.78 9.04
C ILE A 136 -5.67 2.89 9.80
N CYS A 137 -6.01 4.16 9.56
CA CYS A 137 -5.33 5.29 10.16
C CYS A 137 -5.93 5.77 11.50
N ALA A 138 -7.18 5.40 11.79
CA ALA A 138 -7.89 5.71 13.03
C ALA A 138 -7.20 5.09 14.25
#